data_AF-A0A6B2V500-F1
#
_entry.id   AF-A0A6B2V500-F1
#
_cell.length_a   1.000
_cell.length_b   1.000
_cell.length_c   1.000
_cell.angle_alpha   90.00
_cell.angle_beta   90.00
_cell.angle_gamma   90.00
#
_symmetry.space_group_name_H-M   'P 1'
#
loop_
_entity.id
_entity.type
_entity.pdbx_description
1 polymer ?
#
loop_
_entity_poly.entity_id
_entity_poly.type
_entity_poly.pdbx_seq_one_letter_code
_entity_poly.pdbx_strand_id
1 'polypeptide(L)'
;MGDVDAIVLDGFLDEETVPGDLHGSTARFRLTVSPTDERTDEMILPCSVADPQMAHQALHELTPGDQLRVTGYLRLPRTPHEPMWLVVTEMTLLQPAPTFTDAFTAMLERYGPYVCYIDADTDQVPVWTEDGAWVGVAATPADLGQLLEAFEQRHGAGGEQP
;
A
#
# COMPACT_ATOMS: atom_id res chain seq x y z
N MET A 1 33.35 11.57 14.72
CA MET A 1 32.14 11.63 13.88
C MET A 1 31.26 10.54 14.44
N GLY A 2 30.18 10.91 15.13
CA GLY A 2 29.42 9.98 15.97
C GLY A 2 28.95 8.78 15.16
N ASP A 3 29.10 7.60 15.74
CA ASP A 3 28.48 6.37 15.27
C ASP A 3 26.97 6.65 15.21
N VAL A 4 26.45 6.86 14.00
CA VAL A 4 24.99 6.90 13.84
C VAL A 4 24.63 5.43 13.84
N ASP A 5 24.27 4.91 15.01
CA ASP A 5 23.86 3.51 15.15
C ASP A 5 22.84 3.21 14.04
N ALA A 6 23.25 2.33 13.13
CA ALA A 6 22.41 1.98 12.00
C ALA A 6 21.16 1.29 12.55
N ILE A 7 20.00 1.77 12.11
CA ILE A 7 18.71 1.22 12.51
C ILE A 7 18.48 -0.02 11.65
N VAL A 8 18.10 -1.11 12.31
CA VAL A 8 17.65 -2.34 11.65
C VAL A 8 16.14 -2.43 11.80
N LEU A 9 15.43 -2.54 10.68
CA LEU A 9 13.98 -2.68 10.64
C LEU A 9 13.59 -3.89 9.82
N ASP A 10 12.62 -4.63 10.32
CA ASP A 10 11.92 -5.65 9.57
C ASP A 10 10.56 -5.11 9.15
N GLY A 11 10.15 -5.38 7.91
CA GLY A 11 8.85 -4.95 7.43
C GLY A 11 8.51 -5.56 6.08
N PHE A 12 7.36 -5.20 5.55
CA PHE A 12 6.85 -5.71 4.28
C PHE A 12 6.95 -4.64 3.20
N LEU A 13 7.37 -5.04 2.00
CA LEU A 13 7.36 -4.17 0.83
C LEU A 13 5.90 -3.79 0.51
N ASP A 14 5.58 -2.50 0.56
CA ASP A 14 4.20 -2.00 0.46
C ASP A 14 3.68 -2.06 -0.99
N GLU A 15 4.45 -1.49 -1.93
CA GLU A 15 4.12 -1.41 -3.35
C GLU A 15 5.36 -1.69 -4.21
N GLU A 16 5.17 -1.72 -5.54
CA GLU A 16 6.27 -1.90 -6.49
C GLU A 16 7.36 -0.83 -6.27
N THR A 17 8.61 -1.29 -6.24
CA THR A 17 9.76 -0.40 -6.15
C THR A 17 9.87 0.46 -7.40
N VAL A 18 10.13 1.76 -7.23
CA VAL A 18 10.31 2.71 -8.33
C VAL A 18 11.78 3.13 -8.48
N PRO A 19 12.26 3.36 -9.71
CA PRO A 19 13.60 3.93 -9.92
C PRO A 19 13.73 5.33 -9.27
N GLY A 20 14.86 5.57 -8.61
CA GLY A 20 15.20 6.88 -8.03
C GLY A 20 15.83 7.85 -9.04
N ASP A 21 16.30 7.33 -10.17
CA ASP A 21 16.90 8.05 -11.30
C ASP A 21 16.57 7.37 -12.64
N LEU A 22 16.95 8.02 -13.75
CA LEU A 22 16.68 7.52 -15.11
C LEU A 22 17.46 6.24 -15.48
N HIS A 23 18.51 5.90 -14.75
CA HIS A 23 19.37 4.75 -15.05
C HIS A 23 19.06 3.53 -14.18
N GLY A 24 18.16 3.66 -13.19
CA GLY A 24 17.90 2.61 -12.21
C GLY A 24 19.08 2.35 -11.27
N SER A 25 20.04 3.28 -11.17
CA SER A 25 21.18 3.15 -10.25
C SER A 25 20.80 3.41 -8.79
N THR A 26 19.63 3.99 -8.57
CA THR A 26 19.02 4.20 -7.26
C THR A 26 17.57 3.72 -7.30
N ALA A 27 17.05 3.34 -6.14
CA ALA A 27 15.68 2.84 -5.99
C ALA A 27 14.99 3.52 -4.81
N ARG A 28 13.67 3.66 -4.91
CA ARG A 28 12.80 4.13 -3.83
C ARG A 28 11.66 3.14 -3.65
N PHE A 29 11.37 2.79 -2.41
CA PHE A 29 10.25 1.93 -2.05
C PHE A 29 9.69 2.33 -0.69
N ARG A 30 8.57 1.73 -0.33
CA ARG A 30 7.92 1.92 0.98
C ARG A 30 7.92 0.61 1.74
N LEU A 31 8.22 0.68 3.02
CA LEU A 31 8.20 -0.47 3.92
C LEU A 31 7.10 -0.26 4.96
N THR A 32 6.19 -1.22 5.08
CA THR A 32 5.24 -1.28 6.19
C THR A 32 5.91 -1.99 7.36
N VAL A 33 6.14 -1.24 8.44
CA VAL A 33 6.84 -1.71 9.65
C VAL A 33 5.84 -1.80 10.79
N SER A 34 5.88 -2.89 11.55
CA SER A 34 5.07 -3.10 12.76
C SER A 34 6.00 -3.24 13.97
N PRO A 35 6.38 -2.15 14.66
CA PRO A 35 7.37 -2.21 15.73
C PRO A 35 6.96 -3.08 16.92
N THR A 36 5.65 -3.26 17.14
CA THR A 36 5.05 -3.99 18.25
C THR A 36 4.35 -5.27 17.83
N ASP A 37 4.44 -5.64 16.54
CA ASP A 37 3.62 -6.69 15.91
C ASP A 37 2.09 -6.46 15.99
N GLU A 38 1.64 -5.30 16.50
CA GLU A 38 0.23 -4.88 16.50
C GLU A 38 -0.09 -4.09 15.22
N ARG A 39 -1.19 -4.46 14.55
CA ARG A 39 -1.61 -3.79 13.29
C ARG A 39 -1.91 -2.30 13.44
N THR A 40 -2.29 -1.87 14.65
CA THR A 40 -2.57 -0.45 14.94
C THR A 40 -1.32 0.42 14.97
N ASP A 41 -0.16 -0.19 15.13
CA ASP A 41 1.14 0.50 15.23
C ASP A 41 1.93 0.41 13.91
N GLU A 42 1.26 0.01 12.82
CA GLU A 42 1.87 -0.01 11.51
C GLU A 42 2.25 1.40 11.02
N MET A 43 3.47 1.50 10.51
CA MET A 43 3.99 2.71 9.91
C MET A 43 4.50 2.42 8.51
N ILE A 44 4.11 3.27 7.55
CA ILE A 44 4.68 3.27 6.20
C ILE A 44 5.93 4.16 6.20
N LEU A 45 7.09 3.56 5.97
CA LEU A 45 8.38 4.23 5.95
C LEU A 45 8.94 4.32 4.53
N PRO A 46 9.10 5.53 3.96
CA PRO A 46 9.81 5.72 2.70
C PRO A 46 11.28 5.32 2.84
N CYS A 47 11.77 4.51 1.90
CA CYS A 47 13.12 4.01 1.86
C CYS A 47 13.81 4.41 0.55
N SER A 48 15.12 4.63 0.59
CA SER A 48 15.94 4.92 -0.58
C SER A 48 17.22 4.11 -0.57
N VAL A 49 17.59 3.58 -1.73
CA VAL A 49 18.83 2.84 -1.97
C VAL A 49 19.67 3.61 -2.98
N ALA A 50 20.94 3.85 -2.64
CA ALA A 50 21.90 4.52 -3.52
C ALA A 50 22.94 3.56 -4.13
N ASP A 51 23.01 2.32 -3.64
CA ASP A 51 23.88 1.29 -4.17
C ASP A 51 23.25 0.67 -5.44
N PRO A 52 23.93 0.67 -6.60
CA PRO A 52 23.34 0.17 -7.85
C PRO A 52 22.99 -1.32 -7.84
N GLN A 53 23.74 -2.16 -7.11
CA GLN A 53 23.46 -3.59 -7.06
C GLN A 53 22.22 -3.85 -6.22
N MET A 54 22.11 -3.19 -5.07
CA MET A 54 20.92 -3.26 -4.23
C MET A 54 19.71 -2.62 -4.91
N ALA A 55 19.89 -1.54 -5.66
CA ALA A 55 18.83 -0.93 -6.45
C ALA A 55 18.31 -1.89 -7.52
N HIS A 56 19.21 -2.60 -8.22
CA HIS A 56 18.83 -3.64 -9.18
C HIS A 56 18.00 -4.75 -8.53
N GLN A 57 18.45 -5.26 -7.37
CA GLN A 57 17.70 -6.25 -6.60
C GLN A 57 16.31 -5.72 -6.22
N ALA A 58 16.23 -4.50 -5.69
CA ALA A 58 14.96 -3.91 -5.25
C ALA A 58 13.96 -3.70 -6.42
N LEU A 59 14.46 -3.39 -7.61
CA LEU A 59 13.66 -3.10 -8.80
C LEU A 59 13.18 -4.35 -9.56
N HIS A 60 13.90 -5.46 -9.46
CA HIS A 60 13.70 -6.60 -10.36
C HIS A 60 13.52 -7.94 -9.66
N GLU A 61 13.92 -8.06 -8.40
CA GLU A 61 13.89 -9.32 -7.67
C GLU A 61 12.88 -9.32 -6.52
N LEU A 62 12.44 -8.14 -6.07
CA LEU A 62 11.47 -8.00 -4.99
C LEU A 62 10.05 -7.75 -5.52
N THR A 63 9.07 -8.29 -4.80
CA THR A 63 7.64 -8.17 -5.09
C THR A 63 6.90 -7.57 -3.89
N PRO A 64 5.85 -6.76 -4.10
CA PRO A 64 5.01 -6.29 -2.99
C PRO A 64 4.58 -7.45 -2.08
N GLY A 65 4.65 -7.24 -0.77
CA GLY A 65 4.41 -8.25 0.25
C GLY A 65 5.64 -9.05 0.69
N ASP A 66 6.79 -8.91 0.02
CA ASP A 66 8.05 -9.50 0.50
C ASP A 66 8.42 -8.94 1.87
N GLN A 67 8.80 -9.81 2.80
CA GLN A 67 9.33 -9.40 4.10
C GLN A 67 10.82 -9.14 3.99
N LEU A 68 11.24 -7.91 4.27
CA LEU A 68 12.61 -7.44 4.18
C LEU A 68 13.14 -7.07 5.56
N ARG A 69 14.42 -7.37 5.78
CA ARG A 69 15.25 -6.70 6.78
C ARG A 69 16.06 -5.62 6.09
N VAL A 70 15.92 -4.38 6.55
CA VAL A 70 16.70 -3.24 6.07
C VAL A 70 17.55 -2.68 7.20
N THR A 71 18.80 -2.36 6.88
CA THR A 71 19.72 -1.64 7.76
C THR A 71 20.02 -0.29 7.13
N GLY A 72 20.01 0.78 7.92
CA GLY A 72 20.27 2.11 7.39
C GLY A 72 20.22 3.21 8.43
N TYR A 73 20.06 4.45 7.97
CA TYR A 73 19.91 5.60 8.86
C TYR A 73 18.74 6.47 8.42
N LEU A 74 18.00 6.99 9.41
CA LEU A 74 16.89 7.90 9.16
C LEU A 74 17.44 9.27 8.78
N ARG A 75 17.01 9.77 7.61
CA ARG A 75 17.15 11.16 7.27
C ARG A 75 15.94 11.92 7.79
N LEU A 76 16.18 12.70 8.84
CA LEU A 76 15.15 13.57 9.40
C LEU A 76 14.84 14.74 8.44
N PRO A 77 13.56 15.16 8.36
CA PRO A 77 13.15 16.36 7.63
C PRO A 77 13.94 17.58 8.08
N ARG A 78 14.48 18.34 7.13
CA ARG A 78 15.11 19.65 7.42
C ARG A 78 14.17 20.82 7.21
N THR A 79 13.10 20.59 6.46
CA THR A 79 12.03 21.55 6.19
C THR A 79 10.67 20.89 6.42
N PRO A 80 9.59 21.66 6.71
CA PRO A 80 8.27 21.10 6.97
C PRO A 80 7.64 20.30 5.82
N HIS A 81 8.19 20.42 4.60
CA HIS A 81 7.69 19.75 3.40
C HIS A 81 8.57 18.57 2.96
N GLU A 82 9.63 18.27 3.71
CA GLU A 82 10.45 17.10 3.44
C GLU A 82 9.91 15.89 4.23
N PRO A 83 9.66 14.74 3.57
CA PRO A 83 9.35 13.52 4.31
C PRO A 83 10.58 13.00 5.04
N MET A 84 10.36 12.33 6.15
CA MET A 84 11.37 11.47 6.75
C MET A 84 11.55 10.24 5.86
N TRP A 85 12.79 9.83 5.62
CA TRP A 85 13.06 8.60 4.87
C TRP A 85 14.25 7.83 5.43
N LEU A 86 14.26 6.52 5.24
CA LEU A 86 15.38 5.64 5.57
C LEU A 86 16.33 5.55 4.38
N VAL A 87 17.60 5.88 4.60
CA VAL A 87 18.66 5.56 3.63
C VAL A 87 19.17 4.18 3.95
N VAL A 88 18.88 3.23 3.07
CA VAL A 88 19.19 1.81 3.24
C VAL A 88 20.63 1.56 2.79
N THR A 89 21.42 0.97 3.68
CA THR A 89 22.81 0.58 3.45
C THR A 89 22.98 -0.92 3.31
N GLU A 90 22.04 -1.71 3.86
CA GLU A 90 21.98 -3.17 3.65
C GLU A 90 20.51 -3.60 3.57
N MET A 91 20.24 -4.62 2.76
CA MET A 91 18.90 -5.16 2.54
C MET A 91 18.96 -6.68 2.41
N THR A 92 18.05 -7.39 3.05
CA THR A 92 17.96 -8.85 2.99
C THR A 92 16.51 -9.28 2.94
N LEU A 93 16.18 -10.14 1.97
CA LEU A 93 14.88 -10.81 1.91
C LEU A 93 14.80 -11.87 3.02
N LEU A 94 13.86 -11.71 3.94
CA LEU A 94 13.61 -12.67 5.01
C LEU A 94 12.61 -13.75 4.57
N GLN A 95 11.50 -13.31 3.97
CA GLN A 95 10.44 -14.19 3.50
C GLN A 95 9.87 -13.63 2.20
N PRO A 96 9.73 -14.44 1.12
CA PRO A 96 9.04 -14.01 -0.07
C PRO A 96 7.54 -13.84 0.21
N ALA A 97 6.91 -12.94 -0.53
CA ALA A 97 5.46 -12.78 -0.56
C ALA A 97 4.81 -14.14 -0.85
N PRO A 98 3.73 -14.50 -0.15
CA PRO A 98 2.97 -15.69 -0.49
C PRO A 98 2.52 -15.63 -1.95
N THR A 99 2.89 -16.63 -2.74
CA THR A 99 2.36 -16.78 -4.09
C THR A 99 0.95 -17.34 -3.99
N PHE A 100 -0.04 -16.50 -4.26
CA PHE A 100 -1.42 -16.95 -4.39
C PHE A 100 -1.57 -17.65 -5.74
N THR A 101 -1.43 -18.98 -5.75
CA THR A 101 -1.61 -19.81 -6.95
C THR A 101 -3.07 -20.02 -7.31
N ASP A 102 -3.98 -19.75 -6.37
CA ASP A 102 -5.41 -19.77 -6.60
C ASP A 102 -5.85 -18.33 -6.82
N ALA A 103 -6.34 -18.04 -8.04
CA ALA A 103 -7.00 -16.77 -8.33
C ALA A 103 -8.02 -16.52 -7.22
N PHE A 104 -7.87 -15.42 -6.49
CA PHE A 104 -8.84 -15.02 -5.49
C PHE A 104 -10.22 -15.11 -6.12
N THR A 105 -11.06 -16.03 -5.64
CA THR A 105 -12.44 -16.12 -6.13
C THR A 105 -13.24 -14.93 -5.64
N ALA A 106 -12.70 -14.10 -4.73
CA ALA A 106 -13.28 -12.81 -4.44
C ALA A 106 -12.28 -11.76 -3.98
N MET A 107 -12.57 -10.50 -4.27
CA MET A 107 -11.79 -9.31 -3.94
C MET A 107 -12.68 -8.25 -3.30
N LEU A 108 -12.12 -7.49 -2.36
CA LEU A 108 -12.69 -6.23 -1.90
C LEU A 108 -12.02 -5.07 -2.62
N GLU A 109 -12.79 -4.23 -3.30
CA GLU A 109 -12.32 -3.04 -3.99
C GLU A 109 -12.94 -1.78 -3.39
N ARG A 110 -12.18 -0.68 -3.33
CA ARG A 110 -12.69 0.62 -2.86
C ARG A 110 -12.96 1.56 -4.02
N TYR A 111 -14.12 2.19 -3.99
CA TYR A 111 -14.56 3.20 -4.94
C TYR A 111 -14.97 4.46 -4.17
N GLY A 112 -14.02 5.35 -3.88
CA GLY A 112 -14.27 6.49 -2.99
C GLY A 112 -14.72 6.02 -1.59
N PRO A 113 -15.85 6.51 -1.04
CA PRO A 113 -16.39 6.09 0.26
C PRO A 113 -17.14 4.76 0.22
N TYR A 114 -17.06 4.01 -0.89
CA TYR A 114 -17.77 2.75 -1.09
C TYR A 114 -16.80 1.55 -1.15
N VAL A 115 -17.27 0.41 -0.66
CA VAL A 115 -16.55 -0.87 -0.66
C VAL A 115 -17.39 -1.88 -1.46
N CYS A 116 -16.78 -2.48 -2.47
CA CYS A 116 -17.37 -3.46 -3.37
C CYS A 116 -16.79 -4.85 -3.09
N TYR A 117 -17.64 -5.87 -3.02
CA TYR A 117 -17.21 -7.27 -3.02
C TYR A 117 -17.39 -7.85 -4.42
N ILE A 118 -16.31 -8.23 -5.08
CA ILE A 118 -16.30 -8.78 -6.43
C ILE A 118 -15.95 -10.26 -6.30
N ASP A 119 -16.80 -11.13 -6.81
CA ASP A 119 -16.62 -12.58 -6.73
C ASP A 119 -16.51 -13.16 -8.14
N ALA A 120 -15.49 -13.95 -8.42
CA ALA A 120 -15.25 -14.56 -9.72
C ALA A 120 -16.36 -15.55 -10.12
N ASP A 121 -17.12 -16.07 -9.16
CA ASP A 121 -18.22 -16.99 -9.40
C ASP A 121 -19.54 -16.26 -9.73
N THR A 122 -19.59 -14.91 -9.63
CA THR A 122 -20.80 -14.13 -9.91
C THR A 122 -20.52 -12.71 -10.40
N ASP A 123 -21.23 -12.28 -11.44
CA ASP A 123 -21.14 -10.88 -11.92
C ASP A 123 -21.77 -9.86 -10.94
N GLN A 124 -22.56 -10.32 -9.97
CA GLN A 124 -23.18 -9.44 -8.99
C GLN A 124 -22.15 -8.84 -8.03
N VAL A 125 -22.20 -7.53 -7.85
CA VAL A 125 -21.28 -6.78 -6.97
C VAL A 125 -22.07 -6.13 -5.83
N PRO A 126 -22.11 -6.77 -4.65
CA PRO A 126 -22.57 -6.14 -3.41
C PRO A 126 -21.71 -4.92 -3.04
N VAL A 127 -22.35 -3.85 -2.59
CA VAL A 127 -21.72 -2.58 -2.24
C VAL A 127 -22.19 -2.07 -0.89
N TRP A 128 -21.23 -1.58 -0.10
CA TRP A 128 -21.43 -0.89 1.17
C TRP A 128 -20.72 0.46 1.16
N THR A 129 -21.09 1.35 2.08
CA THR A 129 -20.25 2.49 2.47
C THR A 129 -19.12 2.02 3.40
N GLU A 130 -18.09 2.84 3.58
CA GLU A 130 -16.95 2.54 4.47
C GLU A 130 -17.33 2.32 5.95
N ASP A 131 -18.40 2.94 6.42
CA ASP A 131 -18.95 2.72 7.77
C ASP A 131 -19.86 1.48 7.86
N GLY A 132 -20.01 0.74 6.76
CA GLY A 132 -20.74 -0.54 6.68
C GLY A 132 -22.23 -0.41 6.35
N ALA A 133 -22.72 0.77 5.97
CA ALA A 133 -24.10 0.92 5.52
C ALA A 133 -24.30 0.28 4.14
N TRP A 134 -25.42 -0.42 3.97
CA TRP A 134 -25.72 -1.13 2.73
C TRP A 134 -26.15 -0.16 1.61
N VAL A 135 -25.49 -0.25 0.45
CA VAL A 135 -25.79 0.56 -0.74
C VAL A 135 -26.70 -0.21 -1.71
N GLY A 136 -26.37 -1.47 -1.97
CA GLY A 136 -27.12 -2.35 -2.88
C GLY A 136 -26.24 -3.37 -3.59
N VAL A 137 -26.78 -4.00 -4.65
CA VAL A 137 -26.06 -4.94 -5.52
C VAL A 137 -26.11 -4.43 -6.96
N ALA A 138 -24.96 -4.24 -7.58
CA ALA A 138 -24.87 -3.99 -9.02
C ALA A 138 -24.94 -5.33 -9.77
N ALA A 139 -25.62 -5.36 -10.92
CA ALA A 139 -25.78 -6.60 -11.68
C ALA A 139 -24.47 -7.06 -12.34
N THR A 140 -23.61 -6.10 -12.70
CA THR A 140 -22.25 -6.28 -13.19
C THR A 140 -21.33 -5.18 -12.63
N PRO A 141 -19.99 -5.33 -12.68
CA PRO A 141 -19.07 -4.24 -12.30
C PRO A 141 -19.29 -2.95 -13.10
N ALA A 142 -19.73 -3.04 -14.36
CA ALA A 142 -20.01 -1.87 -15.20
C ALA A 142 -21.22 -1.05 -14.71
N ASP A 143 -22.13 -1.67 -13.96
CA ASP A 143 -23.35 -1.01 -13.45
C ASP A 143 -23.12 -0.29 -12.10
N LEU A 144 -21.92 -0.37 -11.53
CA LEU A 144 -21.58 0.25 -10.25
C LEU A 144 -21.85 1.76 -10.25
N GLY A 145 -21.46 2.47 -11.31
CA GLY A 145 -21.68 3.92 -11.40
C GLY A 145 -23.15 4.30 -11.26
N GLN A 146 -24.03 3.58 -11.94
CA GLN A 146 -25.48 3.83 -11.86
C GLN A 146 -26.05 3.53 -10.47
N LEU A 147 -25.59 2.46 -9.82
CA LEU A 147 -26.02 2.13 -8.46
C LEU A 147 -25.61 3.23 -7.46
N LEU A 148 -24.36 3.68 -7.55
CA LEU A 148 -23.82 4.73 -6.67
C LEU A 148 -24.54 6.06 -6.88
N GLU A 149 -24.72 6.49 -8.13
CA GLU A 149 -25.48 7.70 -8.45
C GLU A 149 -26.92 7.64 -7.90
N ALA A 150 -27.60 6.51 -8.05
CA ALA A 150 -28.95 6.34 -7.52
C ALA A 150 -29.00 6.36 -5.98
N PHE A 151 -27.98 5.80 -5.32
CA PHE A 151 -27.86 5.87 -3.87
C PHE A 151 -27.61 7.30 -3.39
N GLU A 152 -26.70 8.03 -4.04
CA GLU A 152 -26.37 9.41 -3.75
C GLU A 152 -27.55 10.34 -4.02
N GLN A 153 -28.33 10.14 -5.08
CA GLN A 153 -29.54 10.95 -5.30
C GLN A 153 -30.58 10.77 -4.19
N ARG A 154 -30.70 9.56 -3.63
CA ARG A 154 -31.63 9.27 -2.52
C ARG A 154 -31.18 9.88 -1.20
N HIS A 155 -29.87 9.99 -0.96
CA HIS A 155 -29.31 10.40 0.33
C HIS A 155 -28.69 11.82 0.32
N GLY A 156 -28.31 12.33 -0.85
CA GLY A 156 -27.75 13.66 -1.09
C GLY A 156 -28.80 14.77 -1.20
N ALA A 157 -30.09 14.44 -1.31
CA ALA A 157 -31.19 15.41 -1.21
C ALA A 157 -31.53 15.80 0.24
N GLY A 158 -30.80 15.32 1.25
CA GLY A 158 -31.01 15.59 2.67
C GLY A 158 -30.00 16.54 3.31
N GLY A 159 -29.12 17.16 2.53
CA GLY A 159 -28.00 17.97 3.00
C GLY A 159 -28.28 19.47 3.13
N GLU A 160 -29.50 19.90 3.44
CA GLU A 160 -29.76 21.26 3.95
C GLU A 160 -31.12 21.31 4.64
N GLN A 161 -31.14 21.45 5.97
CA GLN A 161 -32.07 22.33 6.70
C GLN A 161 -31.68 22.39 8.20
N PRO A 162 -32.06 23.48 8.89
CA PRO A 162 -31.16 24.46 9.51
C PRO A 162 -30.89 24.25 11.01
#